data_AF-A0AAT9R315-F1
#
_entry.id   AF-A0AAT9R315-F1
#
_cell.length_a   1.000
_cell.length_b   1.000
_cell.length_c   1.000
_cell.angle_alpha   90.00
_cell.angle_beta   90.00
_cell.angle_gamma   90.00
#
_symmetry.space_group_name_H-M   'P 1'
#
loop_
_entity.id
_entity.type
_entity.pdbx_description
1 polymer ?
#
loop_
_entity_poly.entity_id
_entity_poly.type
_entity_poly.pdbx_seq_one_letter_code
_entity_poly.pdbx_strand_id
1 'polypeptide(L)'
;MPGTVLLLAASPMGKGCLVDAASVLPVLAAVTPEVLSGTGTANVVELADPLEPQAVLTRLRAAATAPGPLTVYLAGQLQLDRKQRLVHLALARTTPATVRYTAFPWHWIVEELRLRTPGSTTLFVDLHADAEVWRELAGRPLVVGPGVSVYGRIAPPAAGVRRGVAVPGYMKALATILRSGQRPQAGVLHEQVLARTGGHGDLVLAWDATAPGGGGPRGGSQGGPRGGFAPAAPALTPDVSAPVETSGPVADGLSGAAAIADPHTAITAAVEAGRHSEAADLAARWEQGALREFGAGSEEVLHWREVRADLAMFAGDAARSCEAWIGVAEARLAVGQSAQDPMVEAAVDRAHHQWGLVADADRARELGVALAELRGRVPGRQAGALEHVRQHLAELQQRVGELRSAQHVPG
;
A
#
# COMPACT_ATOMS: atom_id res chain seq x y z
N MET A 1 -2.27 -36.61 -12.68
CA MET A 1 -3.68 -36.19 -12.60
C MET A 1 -3.81 -34.83 -13.25
N PRO A 2 -4.92 -34.53 -13.96
CA PRO A 2 -5.15 -33.20 -14.50
C PRO A 2 -5.21 -32.17 -13.37
N GLY A 3 -4.59 -31.02 -13.57
CA GLY A 3 -4.71 -29.89 -12.66
C GLY A 3 -5.99 -29.12 -12.91
N THR A 4 -6.45 -28.38 -11.92
CA THR A 4 -7.55 -27.41 -12.08
C THR A 4 -7.01 -26.00 -11.85
N VAL A 5 -7.39 -25.08 -12.72
CA VAL A 5 -7.06 -23.65 -12.64
C VAL A 5 -8.34 -22.86 -12.51
N LEU A 6 -8.43 -22.01 -11.49
CA LEU A 6 -9.52 -21.05 -11.33
C LEU A 6 -8.96 -19.64 -11.46
N LEU A 7 -9.37 -18.93 -12.51
CA LEU A 7 -9.07 -17.51 -12.70
C LEU A 7 -10.28 -16.71 -12.19
N LEU A 8 -10.09 -15.92 -11.14
CA LEU A 8 -11.12 -15.08 -10.56
C LEU A 8 -10.65 -13.62 -10.57
N ALA A 9 -11.24 -12.81 -11.44
CA ALA A 9 -11.08 -11.37 -11.43
C ALA A 9 -12.39 -10.74 -10.95
N ALA A 10 -12.36 -9.97 -9.86
CA ALA A 10 -13.56 -9.40 -9.28
C ALA A 10 -13.36 -7.95 -8.82
N SER A 11 -14.03 -7.03 -9.51
CA SER A 11 -14.04 -5.59 -9.20
C SER A 11 -15.47 -5.06 -9.16
N PRO A 12 -15.82 -4.16 -8.23
CA PRO A 12 -17.10 -3.48 -8.27
C PRO A 12 -17.13 -2.45 -9.40
N MET A 13 -18.31 -2.22 -9.96
CA MET A 13 -18.50 -1.18 -10.97
C MET A 13 -18.65 0.21 -10.32
N GLY A 14 -18.18 1.25 -11.02
CA GLY A 14 -18.43 2.64 -10.66
C GLY A 14 -17.43 3.25 -9.68
N LYS A 15 -17.84 4.32 -8.98
CA LYS A 15 -16.94 5.24 -8.24
C LYS A 15 -16.17 4.61 -7.07
N GLY A 16 -16.57 3.40 -6.63
CA GLY A 16 -15.92 2.65 -5.56
C GLY A 16 -14.90 1.61 -6.04
N CYS A 17 -14.69 1.51 -7.35
CA CYS A 17 -13.72 0.61 -7.96
C CYS A 17 -12.29 1.07 -7.69
N LEU A 18 -11.51 0.21 -7.03
CA LEU A 18 -10.11 0.46 -6.69
C LEU A 18 -9.15 -0.19 -7.69
N VAL A 19 -9.59 -1.21 -8.41
CA VAL A 19 -8.75 -2.01 -9.32
C VAL A 19 -9.57 -2.53 -10.48
N ASP A 20 -9.00 -2.52 -11.68
CA ASP A 20 -9.52 -3.20 -12.87
C ASP A 20 -8.97 -4.62 -12.89
N ALA A 21 -9.59 -5.51 -12.11
CA ALA A 21 -9.15 -6.89 -11.99
C ALA A 21 -9.24 -7.63 -13.33
N ALA A 22 -10.29 -7.40 -14.11
CA ALA A 22 -10.51 -8.11 -15.37
C ALA A 22 -9.41 -7.80 -16.41
N SER A 23 -8.71 -6.66 -16.30
CA SER A 23 -7.56 -6.33 -17.17
C SER A 23 -6.42 -7.36 -17.17
N VAL A 24 -6.37 -8.30 -16.22
CA VAL A 24 -5.35 -9.35 -16.19
C VAL A 24 -5.76 -10.63 -16.92
N LEU A 25 -7.05 -10.85 -17.16
CA LEU A 25 -7.56 -12.09 -17.75
C LEU A 25 -6.98 -12.34 -19.16
N PRO A 26 -6.92 -11.36 -20.10
CA PRO A 26 -6.31 -11.59 -21.40
C PRO A 26 -4.83 -11.99 -21.31
N VAL A 27 -4.11 -11.48 -20.30
CA VAL A 27 -2.69 -11.75 -20.09
C VAL A 27 -2.47 -13.16 -19.53
N LEU A 28 -3.38 -13.63 -18.67
CA LEU A 28 -3.38 -15.00 -18.14
C LEU A 28 -3.85 -16.01 -19.18
N ALA A 29 -4.85 -15.67 -20.00
CA ALA A 29 -5.33 -16.51 -21.09
C ALA A 29 -4.26 -16.78 -22.16
N ALA A 30 -3.26 -15.89 -22.27
CA ALA A 30 -2.10 -16.08 -23.15
C ALA A 30 -1.06 -17.09 -22.60
N VAL A 31 -1.22 -17.57 -21.35
CA VAL A 31 -0.39 -18.62 -20.76
C VAL A 31 -1.06 -19.97 -21.03
N THR A 32 -0.28 -21.00 -21.39
CA THR A 32 -0.88 -22.31 -21.66
C THR A 32 -1.47 -22.92 -20.37
N PRO A 33 -2.55 -23.71 -20.47
CA PRO A 33 -3.18 -24.33 -19.31
C PRO A 33 -2.21 -25.16 -18.44
N GLU A 34 -1.26 -25.85 -19.07
CA GLU A 34 -0.26 -26.69 -18.41
C GLU A 34 0.71 -25.87 -17.55
N VAL A 35 1.09 -24.69 -18.04
CA VAL A 35 1.97 -23.77 -17.31
C VAL A 35 1.19 -23.09 -16.18
N LEU A 36 -0.08 -22.72 -16.41
CA LEU A 36 -0.94 -22.14 -15.37
C LEU A 36 -1.16 -23.12 -14.21
N SER A 37 -1.37 -24.40 -14.49
CA SER A 37 -1.60 -25.43 -13.47
C SER A 37 -0.33 -26.04 -12.90
N GLY A 38 0.79 -25.99 -13.63
CA GLY A 38 1.99 -26.76 -13.33
C GLY A 38 1.83 -28.27 -13.55
N THR A 39 0.87 -28.69 -14.39
CA THR A 39 0.57 -30.10 -14.68
C THR A 39 0.51 -30.34 -16.18
N GLY A 40 0.75 -31.58 -16.63
CA GLY A 40 0.73 -31.93 -18.06
C GLY A 40 -0.62 -31.76 -18.77
N THR A 41 -1.73 -31.69 -18.03
CA THR A 41 -3.06 -31.31 -18.53
C THR A 41 -3.79 -30.48 -17.48
N ALA A 42 -4.64 -29.55 -17.90
CA ALA A 42 -5.37 -28.69 -16.98
C ALA A 42 -6.79 -28.37 -17.45
N ASN A 43 -7.71 -28.25 -16.49
CA ASN A 43 -9.02 -27.63 -16.71
C ASN A 43 -8.98 -26.18 -16.20
N VAL A 44 -9.32 -25.22 -17.05
CA VAL A 44 -9.29 -23.78 -16.71
C VAL A 44 -10.71 -23.26 -16.64
N VAL A 45 -11.05 -22.65 -15.51
CA VAL A 45 -12.34 -21.97 -15.28
C VAL A 45 -12.06 -20.49 -15.04
N GLU A 46 -12.67 -19.63 -15.85
CA GLU A 46 -12.55 -18.18 -15.74
C GLU A 46 -13.83 -17.54 -15.22
N LEU A 47 -13.68 -16.59 -14.30
CA LEU A 47 -14.73 -15.74 -13.76
C LEU A 47 -14.27 -14.28 -13.85
N ALA A 48 -14.85 -13.56 -14.81
CA ALA A 48 -14.63 -12.13 -15.03
C ALA A 48 -15.77 -11.32 -14.41
N ASP A 49 -15.44 -10.47 -13.43
CA ASP A 49 -16.34 -9.58 -12.69
C ASP A 49 -17.72 -10.23 -12.42
N PRO A 50 -17.76 -11.36 -11.69
CA PRO A 50 -19.00 -12.08 -11.47
C PRO A 50 -20.00 -11.20 -10.71
N LEU A 51 -21.29 -11.31 -11.04
CA LEU A 51 -22.35 -10.49 -10.45
C LEU A 51 -22.93 -11.09 -9.17
N GLU A 52 -22.94 -12.42 -9.07
CA GLU A 52 -23.67 -13.17 -8.05
C GLU A 52 -22.69 -14.00 -7.19
N PRO A 53 -22.71 -13.86 -5.86
CA PRO A 53 -21.81 -14.61 -4.98
C PRO A 53 -22.03 -16.12 -5.02
N GLN A 54 -23.26 -16.57 -5.30
CA GLN A 54 -23.57 -18.00 -5.44
C GLN A 54 -22.96 -18.62 -6.71
N ALA A 55 -22.80 -17.84 -7.78
CA ALA A 55 -22.13 -18.31 -8.99
C ALA A 55 -20.63 -18.54 -8.71
N VAL A 56 -20.00 -17.62 -7.97
CA VAL A 56 -18.61 -17.78 -7.51
C VAL A 56 -18.48 -18.98 -6.58
N LEU A 57 -19.38 -19.12 -5.59
CA LEU A 57 -19.37 -20.25 -4.65
C LEU A 57 -19.45 -21.59 -5.37
N THR A 58 -20.36 -21.70 -6.34
CA THR A 58 -20.59 -22.93 -7.11
C THR A 58 -19.34 -23.33 -7.90
N ARG A 59 -18.66 -22.36 -8.52
CA ARG A 59 -17.46 -22.59 -9.32
C ARG A 59 -16.24 -22.89 -8.45
N LEU A 60 -16.10 -22.19 -7.33
CA LEU A 60 -15.08 -22.47 -6.33
C LEU A 60 -15.25 -23.87 -5.75
N ARG A 61 -16.48 -24.25 -5.37
CA ARG A 61 -16.79 -25.59 -4.86
C ARG A 61 -16.46 -26.67 -5.88
N ALA A 62 -16.89 -26.49 -7.14
CA ALA A 62 -16.56 -27.43 -8.21
C ALA A 62 -15.04 -27.61 -8.36
N ALA A 63 -14.28 -26.51 -8.38
CA ALA A 63 -12.82 -26.55 -8.42
C ALA A 63 -12.22 -27.22 -7.16
N ALA A 64 -12.78 -26.93 -5.98
CA ALA A 64 -12.35 -27.48 -4.70
C ALA A 64 -12.63 -28.99 -4.58
N THR A 65 -13.64 -29.51 -5.27
CA THR A 65 -13.94 -30.96 -5.35
C THR A 65 -13.16 -31.70 -6.44
N ALA A 66 -12.53 -30.99 -7.38
CA ALA A 66 -11.79 -31.62 -8.47
C ALA A 66 -10.54 -32.38 -7.95
N PRO A 67 -10.25 -33.59 -8.45
CA PRO A 67 -9.05 -34.33 -8.06
C PRO A 67 -7.78 -33.64 -8.59
N GLY A 68 -6.63 -33.89 -7.95
CA GLY A 68 -5.34 -33.33 -8.38
C GLY A 68 -5.01 -31.96 -7.77
N PRO A 69 -4.02 -31.24 -8.32
CA PRO A 69 -3.66 -29.92 -7.82
C PRO A 69 -4.64 -28.84 -8.28
N LEU A 70 -4.94 -27.89 -7.41
CA LEU A 70 -5.75 -26.71 -7.68
C LEU A 70 -4.87 -25.45 -7.60
N THR A 71 -4.82 -24.69 -8.69
CA THR A 71 -4.21 -23.35 -8.69
C THR A 71 -5.28 -22.28 -8.86
N VAL A 72 -5.38 -21.36 -7.92
CA VAL A 72 -6.33 -20.24 -7.98
C VAL A 72 -5.54 -18.96 -8.21
N TYR A 73 -5.90 -18.20 -9.25
CA TYR A 73 -5.39 -16.87 -9.52
C TYR A 73 -6.50 -15.87 -9.25
N LEU A 74 -6.36 -15.09 -8.17
CA LEU A 74 -7.38 -14.19 -7.68
C LEU A 74 -6.88 -12.75 -7.75
N ALA A 75 -7.55 -11.92 -8.54
CA ALA A 75 -7.35 -10.48 -8.58
C ALA A 75 -8.66 -9.79 -8.19
N GLY A 76 -8.60 -8.76 -7.35
CA GLY A 76 -9.83 -8.05 -7.00
C GLY A 76 -9.76 -7.10 -5.83
N GLN A 77 -10.93 -6.55 -5.48
CA GLN A 77 -11.07 -5.57 -4.41
C GLN A 77 -11.67 -6.19 -3.15
N LEU A 78 -11.10 -5.89 -1.99
CA LEU A 78 -11.65 -6.24 -0.69
C LEU A 78 -12.47 -5.08 -0.11
N GLN A 79 -13.63 -5.42 0.47
CA GLN A 79 -14.47 -4.51 1.23
C GLN A 79 -14.90 -5.13 2.57
N LEU A 80 -15.17 -4.31 3.56
CA LEU A 80 -15.56 -4.75 4.90
C LEU A 80 -17.09 -4.72 5.06
N ASP A 81 -17.69 -5.84 5.49
CA ASP A 81 -19.05 -5.78 6.06
C ASP A 81 -18.97 -5.10 7.43
N ARG A 82 -19.43 -3.84 7.50
CA ARG A 82 -19.42 -3.04 8.73
C ARG A 82 -20.22 -3.68 9.87
N LYS A 83 -21.28 -4.46 9.57
CA LYS A 83 -22.13 -5.08 10.60
C LYS A 83 -21.46 -6.28 11.24
N GLN A 84 -20.87 -7.15 10.42
CA GLN A 84 -20.27 -8.41 10.90
C GLN A 84 -18.76 -8.31 11.11
N ARG A 85 -18.13 -7.20 10.68
CA ARG A 85 -16.68 -7.00 10.65
C ARG A 85 -15.96 -8.11 9.87
N LEU A 86 -16.59 -8.59 8.79
CA LEU A 86 -16.04 -9.65 7.94
C LEU A 86 -15.55 -9.09 6.61
N VAL A 87 -14.37 -9.53 6.18
CA VAL A 87 -13.79 -9.19 4.89
C VAL A 87 -14.51 -9.94 3.77
N HIS A 88 -14.85 -9.21 2.71
CA HIS A 88 -15.49 -9.74 1.51
C HIS A 88 -14.71 -9.34 0.26
N LEU A 89 -14.72 -10.19 -0.76
CA LEU A 89 -14.30 -9.86 -2.12
C LEU A 89 -15.47 -9.17 -2.83
N ALA A 90 -15.28 -7.92 -3.25
CA ALA A 90 -16.28 -7.15 -3.96
C ALA A 90 -16.51 -7.71 -5.37
N LEU A 91 -17.78 -7.88 -5.72
CA LEU A 91 -18.26 -8.36 -7.00
C LEU A 91 -18.79 -7.18 -7.86
N ALA A 92 -19.14 -7.42 -9.12
CA ALA A 92 -19.49 -6.34 -10.07
C ALA A 92 -20.54 -5.36 -9.55
N ARG A 93 -21.55 -5.83 -8.81
CA ARG A 93 -22.65 -5.01 -8.27
C ARG A 93 -22.44 -4.60 -6.81
N THR A 94 -21.28 -4.88 -6.23
CA THR A 94 -21.01 -4.57 -4.83
C THR A 94 -20.82 -3.08 -4.62
N THR A 95 -21.53 -2.55 -3.64
CA THR A 95 -21.34 -1.19 -3.12
C THR A 95 -21.10 -1.27 -1.61
N PRO A 96 -20.57 -0.21 -0.98
CA PRO A 96 -20.39 -0.18 0.48
C PRO A 96 -21.67 -0.43 1.29
N ALA A 97 -22.85 -0.15 0.72
CA ALA A 97 -24.15 -0.39 1.37
C ALA A 97 -24.66 -1.83 1.17
N THR A 98 -24.22 -2.52 0.12
CA THR A 98 -24.73 -3.84 -0.30
C THR A 98 -23.72 -4.98 -0.11
N VAL A 99 -22.53 -4.70 0.45
CA VAL A 99 -21.43 -5.67 0.65
C VAL A 99 -21.94 -7.01 1.18
N ARG A 100 -22.69 -7.00 2.27
CA ARG A 100 -23.19 -8.20 2.93
C ARG A 100 -24.02 -9.14 2.04
N TYR A 101 -24.69 -8.60 1.03
CA TYR A 101 -25.64 -9.34 0.19
C TYR A 101 -25.09 -9.64 -1.21
N THR A 102 -24.13 -8.86 -1.68
CA THR A 102 -23.67 -8.89 -3.08
C THR A 102 -22.19 -9.24 -3.21
N ALA A 103 -21.38 -9.02 -2.18
CA ALA A 103 -19.98 -9.39 -2.17
C ALA A 103 -19.80 -10.87 -1.80
N PHE A 104 -18.65 -11.43 -2.12
CA PHE A 104 -18.31 -12.82 -1.82
C PHE A 104 -17.56 -12.90 -0.47
N PRO A 105 -18.10 -13.56 0.57
CA PRO A 105 -17.44 -13.60 1.88
C PRO A 105 -16.11 -14.35 1.84
N TRP A 106 -15.04 -13.77 2.41
CA TRP A 106 -13.71 -14.39 2.38
C TRP A 106 -13.67 -15.74 3.10
N HIS A 107 -14.44 -15.88 4.19
CA HIS A 107 -14.51 -17.13 4.93
C HIS A 107 -15.11 -18.30 4.11
N TRP A 108 -15.88 -18.04 3.05
CA TRP A 108 -16.31 -19.11 2.14
C TRP A 108 -15.14 -19.66 1.33
N ILE A 109 -14.13 -18.84 0.99
CA ILE A 109 -12.90 -19.36 0.36
C ILE A 109 -12.19 -20.32 1.29
N VAL A 110 -12.03 -19.91 2.56
CA VAL A 110 -11.44 -20.74 3.62
C VAL A 110 -12.21 -22.05 3.73
N GLU A 111 -13.54 -21.99 3.80
CA GLU A 111 -14.40 -23.15 4.01
C GLU A 111 -14.38 -24.13 2.85
N GLU A 112 -14.41 -23.67 1.61
CA GLU A 112 -14.38 -24.55 0.43
C GLU A 112 -13.01 -25.21 0.26
N LEU A 113 -11.92 -24.52 0.61
CA LEU A 113 -10.56 -25.06 0.46
C LEU A 113 -10.09 -25.92 1.64
N ARG A 114 -10.74 -25.83 2.81
CA ARG A 114 -10.29 -26.51 4.05
C ARG A 114 -10.16 -28.03 3.95
N LEU A 115 -10.97 -28.67 3.10
CA LEU A 115 -11.02 -30.12 2.98
C LEU A 115 -10.04 -30.68 1.95
N ARG A 116 -9.34 -29.82 1.21
CA ARG A 116 -8.32 -30.26 0.26
C ARG A 116 -7.08 -30.77 0.98
N THR A 117 -6.42 -31.75 0.37
CA THR A 117 -5.14 -32.26 0.88
C THR A 117 -4.13 -31.12 1.03
N PRO A 118 -3.47 -30.97 2.19
CA PRO A 118 -2.45 -29.93 2.39
C PRO A 118 -1.41 -29.93 1.27
N GLY A 119 -1.09 -28.74 0.76
CA GLY A 119 -0.11 -28.58 -0.33
C GLY A 119 -0.62 -28.90 -1.74
N SER A 120 -1.84 -29.42 -1.88
CA SER A 120 -2.46 -29.63 -3.20
C SER A 120 -3.09 -28.38 -3.80
N THR A 121 -3.17 -27.29 -3.03
CA THR A 121 -3.80 -26.03 -3.44
C THR A 121 -2.81 -24.88 -3.34
N THR A 122 -2.65 -24.14 -4.42
CA THR A 122 -1.87 -22.90 -4.47
C THR A 122 -2.78 -21.74 -4.83
N LEU A 123 -2.77 -20.68 -4.04
CA LEU A 123 -3.52 -19.46 -4.26
C LEU A 123 -2.57 -18.30 -4.51
N PHE A 124 -2.63 -17.71 -5.71
CA PHE A 124 -1.97 -16.46 -6.04
C PHE A 124 -2.96 -15.31 -5.94
N VAL A 125 -2.64 -14.26 -5.19
CA VAL A 125 -3.53 -13.12 -4.93
C VAL A 125 -2.94 -11.78 -5.32
N ASP A 126 -3.75 -10.93 -5.95
CA ASP A 126 -3.46 -9.52 -6.21
C ASP A 126 -4.67 -8.69 -5.80
N LEU A 127 -4.69 -8.33 -4.52
CA LEU A 127 -5.86 -7.75 -3.85
C LEU A 127 -5.67 -6.26 -3.60
N HIS A 128 -6.75 -5.50 -3.64
CA HIS A 128 -6.78 -4.08 -3.28
C HIS A 128 -7.75 -3.87 -2.13
N ALA A 129 -7.25 -3.39 -0.98
CA ALA A 129 -8.07 -3.15 0.19
C ALA A 129 -8.64 -1.72 0.18
N ASP A 130 -9.91 -1.57 0.57
CA ASP A 130 -10.41 -0.26 0.99
C ASP A 130 -9.82 0.16 2.35
N ALA A 131 -10.09 1.41 2.76
CA ALA A 131 -9.55 1.95 4.01
C ALA A 131 -10.07 1.27 5.29
N GLU A 132 -11.21 0.58 5.24
CA GLU A 132 -11.75 -0.14 6.39
C GLU A 132 -11.13 -1.52 6.51
N VAL A 133 -11.00 -2.25 5.40
CA VAL A 133 -10.30 -3.53 5.32
C VAL A 133 -8.83 -3.33 5.69
N TRP A 134 -8.17 -2.29 5.18
CA TRP A 134 -6.76 -2.06 5.49
C TRP A 134 -6.49 -1.89 6.98
N ARG A 135 -7.37 -1.17 7.68
CA ARG A 135 -7.31 -1.04 9.15
C ARG A 135 -7.59 -2.37 9.86
N GLU A 136 -8.56 -3.16 9.39
CA GLU A 136 -8.84 -4.48 9.95
C GLU A 136 -7.63 -5.43 9.79
N LEU A 137 -6.96 -5.39 8.64
CA LEU A 137 -5.81 -6.24 8.32
C LEU A 137 -4.60 -5.98 9.23
N ALA A 138 -4.46 -4.77 9.78
CA ALA A 138 -3.41 -4.46 10.75
C ALA A 138 -3.56 -5.25 12.06
N GLY A 139 -4.80 -5.59 12.46
CA GLY A 139 -5.07 -6.39 13.66
C GLY A 139 -5.32 -7.88 13.38
N ARG A 140 -5.80 -8.22 12.18
CA ARG A 140 -6.19 -9.58 11.79
C ARG A 140 -5.75 -9.89 10.35
N PRO A 141 -4.67 -10.66 10.16
CA PRO A 141 -4.20 -10.96 8.82
C PRO A 141 -5.24 -11.77 8.04
N LEU A 142 -5.24 -11.64 6.72
CA LEU A 142 -6.10 -12.40 5.84
C LEU A 142 -5.62 -13.86 5.78
N VAL A 143 -6.39 -14.80 6.35
CA VAL A 143 -6.03 -16.22 6.41
C VAL A 143 -6.90 -17.03 5.44
N VAL A 144 -6.31 -18.05 4.80
CA VAL A 144 -7.01 -19.03 3.95
C VAL A 144 -7.05 -20.43 4.57
N GLY A 145 -6.06 -20.75 5.41
CA GLY A 145 -5.95 -22.02 6.12
C GLY A 145 -4.54 -22.62 5.97
N PRO A 146 -4.10 -23.47 6.91
CA PRO A 146 -2.72 -23.96 6.94
C PRO A 146 -2.39 -24.91 5.76
N GLY A 147 -3.39 -25.56 5.17
CA GLY A 147 -3.21 -26.54 4.08
C GLY A 147 -3.11 -25.94 2.67
N VAL A 148 -3.29 -24.63 2.51
CA VAL A 148 -3.26 -23.94 1.21
C VAL A 148 -2.01 -23.07 1.14
N SER A 149 -1.17 -23.23 0.11
CA SER A 149 -0.05 -22.31 -0.11
C SER A 149 -0.58 -21.00 -0.68
N VAL A 150 -0.25 -19.86 -0.08
CA VAL A 150 -0.75 -18.53 -0.45
C VAL A 150 0.41 -17.61 -0.78
N TYR A 151 0.36 -16.99 -1.95
CA TYR A 151 1.38 -16.07 -2.44
C TYR A 151 0.73 -14.84 -3.05
N GLY A 152 1.26 -13.65 -2.80
CA GLY A 152 0.74 -12.46 -3.44
C GLY A 152 0.88 -11.20 -2.62
N ARG A 153 -0.01 -10.25 -2.89
CA ARG A 153 -0.03 -8.96 -2.19
C ARG A 153 -1.43 -8.45 -1.96
N ILE A 154 -1.57 -7.61 -0.94
CA ILE A 154 -2.73 -6.75 -0.74
C ILE A 154 -2.22 -5.31 -0.78
N ALA A 155 -2.65 -4.56 -1.79
CA ALA A 155 -2.36 -3.13 -1.92
C ALA A 155 -3.19 -2.30 -0.92
N PRO A 156 -2.59 -1.25 -0.33
CA PRO A 156 -3.29 -0.31 0.51
C PRO A 156 -4.40 0.41 -0.27
N PRO A 157 -5.37 1.02 0.44
CA PRO A 157 -6.21 2.03 -0.16
C PRO A 157 -5.30 3.13 -0.71
N ALA A 158 -5.61 3.64 -1.90
CA ALA A 158 -4.91 4.80 -2.41
C ALA A 158 -4.99 5.93 -1.37
N ALA A 159 -3.85 6.28 -0.78
CA ALA A 159 -3.77 7.37 0.20
C ALA A 159 -3.84 8.70 -0.57
N GLY A 160 -5.04 9.28 -0.65
CA GLY A 160 -5.27 10.62 -1.21
C GLY A 160 -5.68 10.71 -2.68
N VAL A 161 -6.39 11.81 -2.97
CA VAL A 161 -6.94 12.49 -4.19
C VAL A 161 -7.01 11.77 -5.56
N ARG A 162 -6.21 10.76 -5.88
CA ARG A 162 -6.39 9.97 -7.11
C ARG A 162 -7.21 8.70 -6.85
N ARG A 163 -8.52 8.80 -7.07
CA ARG A 163 -9.37 7.63 -7.45
C ARG A 163 -9.06 7.22 -8.89
N GLY A 164 -7.83 6.80 -9.16
CA GLY A 164 -7.50 6.05 -10.36
C GLY A 164 -7.79 4.57 -10.12
N VAL A 165 -8.48 3.91 -11.04
CA VAL A 165 -8.66 2.46 -10.98
C VAL A 165 -7.30 1.82 -11.21
N ALA A 166 -6.75 1.17 -10.18
CA ALA A 166 -5.44 0.54 -10.25
C ALA A 166 -5.46 -0.67 -11.19
N VAL A 167 -4.27 -1.15 -11.53
CA VAL A 167 -4.09 -2.35 -12.34
C VAL A 167 -3.47 -3.45 -11.46
N PRO A 168 -3.88 -4.73 -11.59
CA PRO A 168 -3.25 -5.86 -10.90
C PRO A 168 -1.80 -6.11 -11.36
N GLY A 169 -0.86 -5.31 -10.85
CA GLY A 169 0.55 -5.34 -11.26
C GLY A 169 1.25 -6.65 -10.93
N TYR A 170 0.97 -7.22 -9.75
CA TYR A 170 1.52 -8.52 -9.33
C TYR A 170 1.07 -9.62 -10.29
N MET A 171 -0.22 -9.67 -10.60
CA MET A 171 -0.77 -10.70 -11.46
C MET A 171 -0.31 -10.54 -12.92
N LYS A 172 -0.15 -9.30 -13.42
CA LYS A 172 0.43 -9.04 -14.75
C LYS A 172 1.90 -9.46 -14.86
N ALA A 173 2.71 -9.19 -13.83
CA ALA A 173 4.10 -9.63 -13.79
C ALA A 173 4.20 -11.16 -13.71
N LEU A 174 3.37 -11.80 -12.89
CA LEU A 174 3.25 -13.26 -12.80
C LEU A 174 2.93 -13.88 -14.16
N ALA A 175 1.88 -13.40 -14.83
CA ALA A 175 1.48 -13.89 -16.14
C ALA A 175 2.59 -13.67 -17.20
N THR A 176 3.37 -12.60 -17.08
CA THR A 176 4.51 -12.33 -17.95
C THR A 176 5.65 -13.34 -17.76
N ILE A 177 5.94 -13.74 -16.52
CA ILE A 177 6.93 -14.80 -16.26
C ILE A 177 6.45 -16.12 -16.86
N LEU A 178 5.20 -16.50 -16.58
CA LEU A 178 4.65 -17.77 -17.05
C LEU A 178 4.52 -17.85 -18.57
N ARG A 179 4.32 -16.72 -19.27
CA ARG A 179 4.34 -16.67 -20.74
C ARG A 179 5.65 -17.15 -21.36
N SER A 180 6.76 -17.18 -20.63
CA SER A 180 8.01 -17.78 -21.10
C SER A 180 7.96 -19.31 -21.23
N GLY A 181 6.87 -19.95 -20.77
CA GLY A 181 6.71 -21.40 -20.73
C GLY A 181 7.35 -22.05 -19.49
N GLN A 182 8.10 -21.30 -18.69
CA GLN A 182 8.70 -21.80 -17.46
C GLN A 182 7.70 -21.74 -16.30
N ARG A 183 7.67 -22.81 -15.48
CA ARG A 183 6.92 -22.87 -14.23
C ARG A 183 7.86 -23.16 -13.06
N PRO A 184 8.48 -22.11 -12.47
CA PRO A 184 9.22 -22.27 -11.22
C PRO A 184 8.30 -22.74 -10.08
N GLN A 185 8.90 -23.23 -8.99
CA GLN A 185 8.17 -23.47 -7.75
C GLN A 185 7.44 -22.20 -7.30
N ALA A 186 6.25 -22.34 -6.70
CA ALA A 186 5.38 -21.21 -6.39
C ALA A 186 6.05 -20.10 -5.56
N GLY A 187 6.86 -20.45 -4.55
CA GLY A 187 7.63 -19.47 -3.77
C GLY A 187 8.69 -18.72 -4.59
N VAL A 188 9.44 -19.43 -5.43
CA VAL A 188 10.44 -18.82 -6.33
C VAL A 188 9.76 -17.91 -7.37
N LEU A 189 8.62 -18.35 -7.92
CA LEU A 189 7.82 -17.53 -8.81
C LEU A 189 7.35 -16.24 -8.10
N HIS A 190 6.88 -16.35 -6.86
CA HIS A 190 6.47 -15.21 -6.05
C HIS A 190 7.61 -14.20 -5.84
N GLU A 191 8.81 -14.66 -5.47
CA GLU A 191 9.99 -13.81 -5.31
C GLU A 191 10.36 -13.08 -6.62
N GLN A 192 10.34 -13.80 -7.75
CA GLN A 192 10.61 -13.22 -9.07
C GLN A 192 9.56 -12.16 -9.46
N VAL A 193 8.29 -12.37 -9.09
CA VAL A 193 7.22 -11.38 -9.32
C VAL A 193 7.47 -10.14 -8.48
N LEU A 194 7.73 -10.29 -7.18
CA LEU A 194 7.98 -9.17 -6.27
C LEU A 194 9.16 -8.32 -6.73
N ALA A 195 10.24 -8.95 -7.19
CA ALA A 195 11.41 -8.27 -7.74
C ALA A 195 11.09 -7.39 -8.96
N ARG A 196 10.01 -7.68 -9.71
CA ARG A 196 9.57 -6.91 -10.88
C ARG A 196 8.53 -5.84 -10.55
N THR A 197 7.78 -5.98 -9.46
CA THR A 197 6.65 -5.10 -9.15
C THR A 197 6.94 -4.02 -8.11
N GLY A 198 7.96 -4.18 -7.27
CA GLY A 198 8.51 -3.09 -6.44
C GLY A 198 7.51 -2.36 -5.51
N GLY A 199 6.47 -3.03 -5.00
CA GLY A 199 5.38 -2.41 -4.23
C GLY A 199 5.83 -1.93 -2.85
N HIS A 200 5.88 -0.60 -2.64
CA HIS A 200 6.13 0.00 -1.33
C HIS A 200 4.82 0.21 -0.58
N GLY A 201 4.67 -0.38 0.61
CA GLY A 201 3.47 -0.28 1.45
C GLY A 201 2.42 -1.39 1.25
N ASP A 202 2.66 -2.34 0.34
CA ASP A 202 1.80 -3.51 0.14
C ASP A 202 1.99 -4.53 1.28
N LEU A 203 0.89 -5.19 1.70
CA LEU A 203 0.99 -6.37 2.56
C LEU A 203 1.35 -7.59 1.69
N VAL A 204 2.57 -8.07 1.81
CA VAL A 204 3.05 -9.26 1.10
C VAL A 204 2.57 -10.52 1.81
N LEU A 205 1.99 -11.44 1.04
CA LEU A 205 1.50 -12.74 1.50
C LEU A 205 2.43 -13.83 0.96
N ALA A 206 3.06 -14.57 1.87
CA ALA A 206 3.87 -15.73 1.53
C ALA A 206 3.69 -16.82 2.60
N TRP A 207 3.01 -17.89 2.24
CA TRP A 207 2.82 -19.07 3.07
C TRP A 207 2.91 -20.31 2.19
N ASP A 208 3.77 -21.26 2.56
CA ASP A 208 3.89 -22.53 1.88
C ASP A 208 3.40 -23.67 2.76
N ALA A 209 2.26 -24.27 2.40
CA ALA A 209 1.70 -25.42 3.09
C ALA A 209 2.53 -26.70 2.92
N THR A 210 3.47 -26.73 1.97
CA THR A 210 4.35 -27.88 1.72
C THR A 210 5.68 -27.79 2.47
N ALA A 211 5.99 -26.65 3.09
CA ALA A 211 7.25 -26.46 3.82
C ALA A 211 7.31 -27.34 5.09
N PRO A 212 8.41 -28.07 5.35
CA PRO A 212 8.59 -28.85 6.57
C PRO A 212 8.60 -27.91 7.80
N GLY A 213 7.57 -28.00 8.65
CA GLY A 213 7.45 -27.18 9.87
C GLY A 213 6.10 -26.50 10.12
N GLY A 214 5.03 -26.89 9.40
CA GLY A 214 3.68 -26.33 9.53
C GLY A 214 3.03 -26.51 10.91
N GLY A 215 3.42 -25.68 11.87
CA GLY A 215 2.79 -25.49 13.16
C GLY A 215 2.50 -24.00 13.41
N GLY A 216 1.32 -23.55 12.96
CA GLY A 216 0.70 -22.27 13.32
C GLY A 216 1.28 -21.00 12.67
N PRO A 217 0.49 -19.92 12.55
CA PRO A 217 0.98 -18.64 12.04
C PRO A 217 1.97 -18.04 13.04
N ARG A 218 3.26 -18.05 12.71
CA ARG A 218 4.25 -17.21 13.36
C ARG A 218 4.08 -15.79 12.85
N GLY A 219 3.29 -14.99 13.56
CA GLY A 219 3.46 -13.55 13.57
C GLY A 219 4.87 -13.26 14.09
N GLY A 220 5.75 -12.78 13.22
CA GLY A 220 7.10 -12.36 13.60
C GLY A 220 7.06 -11.06 14.39
N SER A 221 6.67 -11.13 15.66
CA SER A 221 7.04 -10.14 16.66
C SER A 221 8.32 -10.63 17.35
N GLN A 222 9.44 -9.93 17.16
CA GLN A 222 10.62 -10.15 17.99
C GLN A 222 10.39 -9.51 19.37
N GLY A 223 10.79 -10.26 20.40
CA GLY A 223 10.34 -10.16 21.79
C GLY A 223 10.67 -8.87 22.55
N GLY A 224 9.73 -8.48 23.41
CA GLY A 224 9.94 -7.64 24.59
C GLY A 224 9.50 -8.38 25.86
N PRO A 225 10.14 -8.16 27.03
CA PRO A 225 9.95 -8.97 28.22
C PRO A 225 8.66 -8.62 29.00
N ARG A 226 8.22 -9.60 29.77
CA ARG A 226 7.00 -9.66 30.58
C ARG A 226 6.92 -8.57 31.66
N GLY A 227 5.71 -8.02 31.81
CA GLY A 227 5.16 -7.30 32.97
C GLY A 227 3.82 -6.71 32.48
N GLY A 228 2.65 -7.13 32.95
CA GLY A 228 2.18 -7.05 34.33
C GLY A 228 1.16 -5.91 34.40
N PHE A 229 -0.09 -6.24 34.71
CA PHE A 229 -1.24 -5.37 35.04
C PHE A 229 -2.14 -4.87 33.89
N ALA A 230 -3.32 -5.49 33.83
CA ALA A 230 -4.57 -4.89 33.36
C ALA A 230 -5.06 -3.80 34.34
N PRO A 231 -5.90 -2.87 33.86
CA PRO A 231 -7.19 -2.73 34.53
C PRO A 231 -8.39 -2.64 33.58
N ALA A 232 -9.53 -3.02 34.14
CA ALA A 232 -10.82 -3.17 33.53
C ALA A 232 -11.50 -1.84 33.14
N ALA A 233 -12.28 -1.88 32.07
CA ALA A 233 -13.28 -0.88 31.73
C ALA A 233 -14.53 -1.01 32.63
N PRO A 234 -15.23 0.09 32.96
CA PRO A 234 -16.63 0.03 33.30
C PRO A 234 -17.50 0.45 32.10
N ALA A 235 -18.54 -0.35 31.86
CA ALA A 235 -19.61 -0.11 30.93
C ALA A 235 -20.55 1.00 31.42
N LEU A 236 -21.05 1.83 30.50
CA LEU A 236 -22.24 2.66 30.71
C LEU A 236 -23.20 2.47 29.53
N THR A 237 -24.45 2.19 29.88
CA THR A 237 -25.63 1.98 29.02
C THR A 237 -26.10 3.28 28.36
N PRO A 238 -26.80 3.22 27.21
CA PRO A 238 -27.32 4.41 26.54
C PRO A 238 -28.70 4.80 27.10
N ASP A 239 -28.93 6.10 27.25
CA ASP A 239 -30.27 6.69 27.43
C ASP A 239 -30.61 7.56 26.20
N VAL A 240 -31.88 7.50 25.81
CA VAL A 240 -32.47 8.04 24.58
C VAL A 240 -32.95 9.46 24.83
N SER A 241 -32.65 10.42 23.95
CA SER A 241 -33.51 11.57 23.69
C SER A 241 -33.10 12.31 22.40
N ALA A 242 -34.03 12.40 21.44
CA ALA A 242 -34.06 13.40 20.37
C ALA A 242 -34.63 14.73 20.94
N PRO A 243 -34.45 15.90 20.28
CA PRO A 243 -35.50 16.33 19.32
C PRO A 243 -35.07 17.27 18.15
N VAL A 244 -35.87 17.19 17.09
CA VAL A 244 -36.50 18.27 16.26
C VAL A 244 -35.65 19.24 15.41
N GLU A 245 -36.04 19.25 14.12
CA GLU A 245 -35.68 20.17 13.02
C GLU A 245 -36.15 21.61 13.24
N THR A 246 -35.44 22.59 12.67
CA THR A 246 -36.05 23.84 12.20
C THR A 246 -35.27 24.43 11.03
N SER A 247 -36.00 24.88 10.00
CA SER A 247 -35.51 25.40 8.73
C SER A 247 -35.55 26.93 8.64
N GLY A 248 -34.55 27.51 7.97
CA GLY A 248 -34.62 28.71 7.09
C GLY A 248 -34.06 30.05 7.64
N PRO A 249 -33.83 31.09 6.80
CA PRO A 249 -33.65 31.15 5.34
C PRO A 249 -32.41 31.96 4.87
N VAL A 250 -32.31 32.11 3.55
CA VAL A 250 -31.23 32.65 2.69
C VAL A 250 -31.15 34.19 2.67
N ALA A 251 -29.95 34.76 2.53
CA ALA A 251 -29.74 36.09 1.95
C ALA A 251 -28.39 36.15 1.19
N ASP A 252 -28.49 36.50 -0.10
CA ASP A 252 -27.41 36.71 -1.06
C ASP A 252 -26.53 37.93 -0.72
N GLY A 253 -25.23 37.77 -0.97
CA GLY A 253 -24.22 38.84 -0.92
C GLY A 253 -23.05 38.48 -1.82
N LEU A 254 -23.18 38.79 -3.10
CA LEU A 254 -22.21 38.55 -4.17
C LEU A 254 -20.86 39.24 -3.88
N SER A 255 -19.85 38.45 -3.52
CA SER A 255 -18.47 38.68 -3.93
C SER A 255 -17.99 37.38 -4.54
N GLY A 256 -17.74 37.41 -5.85
CA GLY A 256 -17.53 36.25 -6.71
C GLY A 256 -16.41 35.35 -6.21
N ALA A 257 -16.81 34.35 -5.43
CA ALA A 257 -16.11 33.11 -5.25
C ALA A 257 -15.86 32.52 -6.64
N ALA A 258 -14.63 32.70 -7.15
CA ALA A 258 -14.03 31.63 -7.93
C ALA A 258 -14.23 30.38 -7.07
N ALA A 259 -15.15 29.52 -7.49
CA ALA A 259 -15.46 28.27 -6.81
C ALA A 259 -14.14 27.66 -6.37
N ILE A 260 -13.94 27.52 -5.06
CA ILE A 260 -12.68 27.06 -4.48
C ILE A 260 -12.51 25.63 -5.01
N ALA A 261 -11.83 25.52 -6.16
CA ALA A 261 -11.34 24.25 -6.65
C ALA A 261 -10.50 23.69 -5.51
N ASP A 262 -10.75 22.44 -5.17
CA ASP A 262 -9.95 21.74 -4.17
C ASP A 262 -8.46 22.02 -4.44
N PRO A 263 -7.74 22.65 -3.50
CA PRO A 263 -6.34 23.05 -3.65
C PRO A 263 -5.47 21.92 -4.20
N HIS A 264 -5.72 20.70 -3.78
CA HIS A 264 -5.00 19.51 -4.25
C HIS A 264 -5.32 19.17 -5.70
N THR A 265 -6.54 19.41 -6.17
CA THR A 265 -6.93 19.21 -7.56
C THR A 265 -6.19 20.17 -8.48
N ALA A 266 -6.07 21.45 -8.11
CA ALA A 266 -5.33 22.44 -8.89
C ALA A 266 -3.81 22.15 -8.90
N ILE A 267 -3.24 21.72 -7.78
CA ILE A 267 -1.83 21.26 -7.69
C ILE A 267 -1.62 20.02 -8.56
N THR A 268 -2.53 19.05 -8.50
CA THR A 268 -2.43 17.80 -9.29
C THR A 268 -2.50 18.09 -10.79
N ALA A 269 -3.42 18.95 -11.22
CA ALA A 269 -3.52 19.35 -12.63
C ALA A 269 -2.26 20.07 -13.12
N ALA A 270 -1.60 20.87 -12.28
CA ALA A 270 -0.32 21.47 -12.60
C ALA A 270 0.80 20.42 -12.70
N VAL A 271 0.86 19.44 -11.80
CA VAL A 271 1.84 18.34 -11.85
C VAL A 271 1.66 17.45 -13.09
N GLU A 272 0.43 17.04 -13.41
CA GLU A 272 0.14 16.18 -14.57
C GLU A 272 0.48 16.87 -15.88
N ALA A 273 0.36 18.19 -15.93
CA ALA A 273 0.78 18.98 -17.08
C ALA A 273 2.27 19.35 -17.07
N GLY A 274 3.08 18.78 -16.17
CA GLY A 274 4.52 19.03 -16.05
C GLY A 274 4.89 20.40 -15.49
N ARG A 275 3.92 21.18 -15.00
CA ARG A 275 4.12 22.53 -14.43
C ARG A 275 4.43 22.45 -12.94
N HIS A 276 5.54 21.78 -12.61
CA HIS A 276 5.92 21.52 -11.22
C HIS A 276 6.23 22.79 -10.41
N SER A 277 6.74 23.86 -11.05
CA SER A 277 6.96 25.16 -10.41
C SER A 277 5.63 25.82 -9.98
N GLU A 278 4.64 25.83 -10.87
CA GLU A 278 3.30 26.36 -10.57
C GLU A 278 2.62 25.57 -9.44
N ALA A 279 2.76 24.24 -9.46
CA ALA A 279 2.27 23.38 -8.40
C ALA A 279 2.92 23.70 -7.05
N ALA A 280 4.23 23.93 -7.03
CA ALA A 280 4.98 24.29 -5.83
C ALA A 280 4.58 25.67 -5.28
N ASP A 281 4.38 26.67 -6.15
CA ASP A 281 3.92 27.99 -5.76
C ASP A 281 2.51 27.95 -5.17
N LEU A 282 1.63 27.15 -5.76
CA LEU A 282 0.28 26.95 -5.24
C LEU A 282 0.32 26.28 -3.85
N ALA A 283 1.08 25.21 -3.68
CA ALA A 283 1.26 24.56 -2.38
C ALA A 283 1.86 25.51 -1.32
N ALA A 284 2.83 26.35 -1.70
CA ALA A 284 3.42 27.35 -0.82
C ALA A 284 2.40 28.40 -0.35
N ARG A 285 1.49 28.84 -1.23
CA ARG A 285 0.40 29.75 -0.84
C ARG A 285 -0.55 29.11 0.17
N TRP A 286 -0.86 27.82 0.01
CA TRP A 286 -1.73 27.09 0.94
C TRP A 286 -1.05 26.84 2.29
N GLU A 287 0.25 26.52 2.30
CA GLU A 287 1.02 26.46 3.55
C GLU A 287 0.99 27.80 4.29
N GLN A 288 1.20 28.93 3.60
CA GLN A 288 1.12 30.27 4.20
C GLN A 288 -0.29 30.63 4.68
N GLY A 289 -1.33 30.12 4.02
CA GLY A 289 -2.71 30.20 4.49
C GLY A 289 -2.90 29.45 5.79
N ALA A 290 -2.53 28.17 5.81
CA ALA A 290 -2.63 27.31 6.98
C ALA A 290 -1.81 27.85 8.16
N LEU A 291 -0.63 28.41 7.91
CA LEU A 291 0.21 29.00 8.96
C LEU A 291 -0.46 30.20 9.63
N ARG A 292 -1.18 31.02 8.86
CA ARG A 292 -1.92 32.18 9.39
C ARG A 292 -3.17 31.77 10.17
N GLU A 293 -3.81 30.68 9.78
CA GLU A 293 -5.08 30.24 10.35
C GLU A 293 -4.90 29.30 11.54
N PHE A 294 -4.01 28.32 11.45
CA PHE A 294 -3.85 27.23 12.42
C PHE A 294 -2.55 27.33 13.24
N GLY A 295 -1.62 28.20 12.83
CA GLY A 295 -0.36 28.42 13.53
C GLY A 295 0.75 27.42 13.19
N ALA A 296 1.95 27.71 13.67
CA ALA A 296 3.12 26.88 13.38
C ALA A 296 3.02 25.49 14.04
N GLY A 297 3.24 24.43 13.25
CA GLY A 297 3.24 23.05 13.74
C GLY A 297 1.88 22.37 13.77
N SER A 298 0.81 23.03 13.29
CA SER A 298 -0.49 22.39 13.07
C SER A 298 -0.37 21.26 12.03
N GLU A 299 -1.29 20.29 12.08
CA GLU A 299 -1.31 19.19 11.10
C GLU A 299 -1.53 19.71 9.68
N GLU A 300 -2.28 20.79 9.51
CA GLU A 300 -2.54 21.45 8.23
C GLU A 300 -1.27 22.06 7.65
N VAL A 301 -0.44 22.72 8.47
CA VAL A 301 0.84 23.27 8.02
C VAL A 301 1.83 22.15 7.69
N LEU A 302 1.88 21.11 8.51
CA LEU A 302 2.73 19.93 8.26
C LEU A 302 2.34 19.22 6.96
N HIS A 303 1.03 19.03 6.73
CA HIS A 303 0.49 18.44 5.51
C HIS A 303 0.93 19.22 4.26
N TRP A 304 0.82 20.56 4.26
CA TRP A 304 1.27 21.36 3.12
C TRP A 304 2.79 21.33 2.91
N ARG A 305 3.58 21.20 3.98
CA ARG A 305 5.04 21.00 3.88
C ARG A 305 5.40 19.65 3.28
N GLU A 306 4.68 18.58 3.63
CA GLU A 306 4.85 17.25 3.03
C GLU A 306 4.54 17.28 1.53
N VAL A 307 3.43 17.93 1.14
CA VAL A 307 3.07 18.13 -0.27
C VAL A 307 4.17 18.85 -1.03
N ARG A 308 4.76 19.92 -0.46
CA ARG A 308 5.87 20.64 -1.09
C ARG A 308 7.13 19.78 -1.22
N ALA A 309 7.41 18.91 -0.26
CA ALA A 309 8.53 17.98 -0.32
C ALA A 309 8.36 16.96 -1.47
N ASP A 310 7.15 16.44 -1.67
CA ASP A 310 6.84 15.53 -2.78
C ASP A 310 6.86 16.25 -4.15
N LEU A 311 6.39 17.50 -4.21
CA LEU A 311 6.46 18.30 -5.44
C LEU A 311 7.90 18.57 -5.88
N ALA A 312 8.81 18.82 -4.94
CA ALA A 312 10.23 18.95 -5.24
C ALA A 312 10.82 17.65 -5.82
N MET A 313 10.42 16.49 -5.28
CA MET A 313 10.79 15.19 -5.85
C MET A 313 10.25 15.02 -7.28
N PHE A 314 8.97 15.35 -7.54
CA PHE A 314 8.41 15.28 -8.90
C PHE A 314 9.10 16.22 -9.89
N ALA A 315 9.61 17.36 -9.41
CA ALA A 315 10.42 18.28 -10.21
C ALA A 315 11.86 17.79 -10.47
N GLY A 316 12.25 16.63 -9.93
CA GLY A 316 13.62 16.11 -10.01
C GLY A 316 14.62 16.82 -9.10
N ASP A 317 14.15 17.63 -8.14
CA ASP A 317 15.00 18.36 -7.19
C ASP A 317 15.08 17.61 -5.85
N ALA A 318 15.93 16.58 -5.83
CA ALA A 318 16.16 15.74 -4.65
C ALA A 318 16.69 16.54 -3.45
N ALA A 319 17.49 17.59 -3.68
CA ALA A 319 18.04 18.42 -2.62
C ALA A 319 16.93 19.22 -1.91
N ARG A 320 16.05 19.87 -2.68
CA ARG A 320 14.90 20.60 -2.13
C ARG A 320 13.90 19.65 -1.46
N SER A 321 13.71 18.45 -1.99
CA SER A 321 12.85 17.44 -1.37
C SER A 321 13.42 16.98 -0.01
N CYS A 322 14.72 16.68 0.04
CA CYS A 322 15.42 16.29 1.27
C CYS A 322 15.30 17.36 2.35
N GLU A 323 15.61 18.62 2.02
CA GLU A 323 15.49 19.76 2.93
C GLU A 323 14.07 19.91 3.50
N ALA A 324 13.05 19.78 2.65
CA ALA A 324 11.67 19.86 3.08
C ALA A 324 11.27 18.71 4.02
N TRP A 325 11.71 17.47 3.75
CA TRP A 325 11.46 16.33 4.64
C TRP A 325 12.19 16.44 5.99
N ILE A 326 13.41 17.02 6.03
CA ILE A 326 14.09 17.38 7.29
C ILE A 326 13.23 18.36 8.08
N GLY A 327 12.75 19.44 7.44
CA GLY A 327 11.90 20.44 8.09
C GLY A 327 10.56 19.89 8.61
N VAL A 328 9.95 18.92 7.93
CA VAL A 328 8.74 18.22 8.41
C VAL A 328 9.03 17.44 9.69
N ALA A 329 10.10 16.65 9.71
CA ALA A 329 10.48 15.86 10.88
C ALA A 329 10.81 16.75 12.08
N GLU A 330 11.54 17.84 11.86
CA GLU A 330 11.88 18.80 12.92
C GLU A 330 10.65 19.51 13.47
N ALA A 331 9.71 19.91 12.62
CA ALA A 331 8.48 20.54 13.06
C ALA A 331 7.62 19.59 13.89
N ARG A 332 7.55 18.30 13.52
CA ARG A 332 6.86 17.26 14.30
C ARG A 332 7.51 17.04 15.68
N LEU A 333 8.84 16.99 15.74
CA LEU A 333 9.57 16.92 17.01
C LEU A 333 9.35 18.18 17.88
N ALA A 334 9.31 19.37 17.27
CA ALA A 334 9.12 20.62 17.97
C ALA A 334 7.74 20.75 18.64
N VAL A 335 6.70 20.14 18.07
CA VAL A 335 5.37 20.07 18.70
C VAL A 335 5.23 18.93 19.71
N GLY A 336 6.33 18.25 20.05
CA GLY A 336 6.39 17.24 21.10
C GLY A 336 6.01 15.82 20.68
N GLN A 337 5.93 15.53 19.37
CA GLN A 337 5.77 14.15 18.91
C GLN A 337 6.99 13.32 19.30
N SER A 338 6.75 12.07 19.70
CA SER A 338 7.82 11.17 20.10
C SER A 338 8.77 10.89 18.94
N ALA A 339 10.07 10.73 19.23
CA ALA A 339 11.04 10.25 18.24
C ALA A 339 10.75 8.80 17.77
N GLN A 340 9.92 8.04 18.49
CA GLN A 340 9.42 6.73 18.07
C GLN A 340 8.06 6.79 17.37
N ASP A 341 7.53 8.00 17.14
CA ASP A 341 6.29 8.17 16.38
C ASP A 341 6.53 7.73 14.93
N PRO A 342 5.70 6.83 14.37
CA PRO A 342 5.84 6.36 13.00
C PRO A 342 5.86 7.48 11.95
N MET A 343 5.22 8.62 12.20
CA MET A 343 5.18 9.76 11.27
C MET A 343 6.45 10.59 11.32
N VAL A 344 7.09 10.70 12.49
CA VAL A 344 8.43 11.27 12.61
C VAL A 344 9.43 10.35 11.93
N GLU A 345 9.39 9.04 12.21
CA GLU A 345 10.27 8.04 11.58
C GLU A 345 10.16 8.08 10.04
N ALA A 346 8.93 8.08 9.49
CA ALA A 346 8.69 8.11 8.05
C ALA A 346 9.22 9.39 7.38
N ALA A 347 9.12 10.54 8.03
CA ALA A 347 9.67 11.79 7.50
C ALA A 347 11.21 11.75 7.43
N VAL A 348 11.88 11.20 8.46
CA VAL A 348 13.34 11.03 8.48
C VAL A 348 13.79 10.00 7.43
N ASP A 349 13.04 8.91 7.25
CA ASP A 349 13.31 7.90 6.22
C ASP A 349 13.23 8.48 4.80
N ARG A 350 12.23 9.33 4.52
CA ARG A 350 12.11 10.02 3.23
C ARG A 350 13.21 11.06 3.02
N ALA A 351 13.56 11.83 4.04
CA ALA A 351 14.71 12.74 3.98
C ALA A 351 16.00 12.00 3.62
N HIS A 352 16.23 10.84 4.24
CA HIS A 352 17.39 9.99 3.98
C HIS A 352 17.39 9.43 2.57
N HIS A 353 16.25 8.94 2.09
CA HIS A 353 16.13 8.45 0.72
C HIS A 353 16.45 9.55 -0.31
N GLN A 354 15.86 10.74 -0.16
CA GLN A 354 16.10 11.86 -1.07
C GLN A 354 17.55 12.36 -1.00
N TRP A 355 18.16 12.37 0.17
CA TRP A 355 19.57 12.72 0.35
C TRP A 355 20.50 11.85 -0.50
N GLY A 356 20.24 10.53 -0.56
CA GLY A 356 21.03 9.61 -1.38
C GLY A 356 20.90 9.83 -2.90
N LEU A 357 19.91 10.62 -3.34
CA LEU A 357 19.68 10.99 -4.74
C LEU A 357 20.24 12.37 -5.10
N VAL A 358 20.82 13.10 -4.14
CA VAL A 358 21.39 14.43 -4.38
C VAL A 358 22.69 14.31 -5.18
N ALA A 359 22.68 14.81 -6.41
CA ALA A 359 23.84 14.76 -7.31
C ALA A 359 24.92 15.81 -6.99
N ASP A 360 24.54 16.96 -6.44
CA ASP A 360 25.46 18.02 -6.04
C ASP A 360 26.17 17.65 -4.72
N ALA A 361 27.49 17.45 -4.78
CA ALA A 361 28.29 17.00 -3.64
C ALA A 361 28.35 18.02 -2.50
N ASP A 362 28.38 19.33 -2.80
CA ASP A 362 28.40 20.37 -1.76
C ASP A 362 27.05 20.44 -1.07
N ARG A 363 25.95 20.37 -1.84
CA ARG A 363 24.60 20.36 -1.27
C ARG A 363 24.29 19.08 -0.52
N ALA A 364 24.74 17.92 -1.01
CA ALA A 364 24.65 16.66 -0.30
C ALA A 364 25.39 16.73 1.03
N ARG A 365 26.60 17.32 1.08
CA ARG A 365 27.33 17.47 2.35
C ARG A 365 26.56 18.31 3.38
N GLU A 366 26.02 19.45 2.97
CA GLU A 366 25.25 20.32 3.87
C GLU A 366 24.02 19.62 4.45
N LEU A 367 23.21 19.01 3.58
CA LEU A 367 22.00 18.30 3.99
C LEU A 367 22.30 17.05 4.82
N GLY A 368 23.42 16.38 4.53
CA GLY A 368 23.82 15.19 5.25
C GLY A 368 24.18 15.47 6.70
N VAL A 369 24.77 16.64 7.01
CA VAL A 369 25.05 17.05 8.40
C VAL A 369 23.75 17.18 9.19
N ALA A 370 22.76 17.90 8.64
CA ALA A 370 21.45 18.03 9.26
C ALA A 370 20.73 16.68 9.42
N LEU A 371 20.82 15.82 8.39
CA LEU A 371 20.24 14.48 8.41
C LEU A 371 20.89 13.59 9.48
N ALA A 372 22.22 13.68 9.68
CA ALA A 372 22.93 12.91 10.69
C ALA A 372 22.51 13.32 12.12
N GLU A 373 22.33 14.61 12.38
CA GLU A 373 21.80 15.10 13.65
C GLU A 373 20.36 14.62 13.90
N LEU A 374 19.53 14.67 12.85
CA LEU A 374 18.15 14.20 12.90
C LEU A 374 18.06 12.69 13.15
N ARG A 375 18.89 11.88 12.48
CA ARG A 375 19.01 10.42 12.71
C ARG A 375 19.58 10.06 14.08
N GLY A 376 20.40 10.94 14.68
CA GLY A 376 20.84 10.78 16.06
C GLY A 376 19.68 10.90 17.07
N ARG A 377 18.71 11.76 16.79
CA ARG A 377 17.48 11.92 17.58
C ARG A 377 16.42 10.86 17.26
N VAL A 378 16.36 10.44 15.99
CA VAL A 378 15.40 9.49 15.43
C VAL A 378 16.16 8.33 14.78
N PRO A 379 16.66 7.38 15.58
CA PRO A 379 17.45 6.25 15.06
C PRO A 379 16.62 5.34 14.14
N GLY A 380 15.30 5.35 14.28
CA GLY A 380 14.38 4.47 13.56
C GLY A 380 14.53 3.01 13.97
N ARG A 381 13.77 2.12 13.32
CA ARG A 381 13.75 0.67 13.63
C ARG A 381 14.89 -0.12 12.97
N GLN A 382 15.58 0.48 12.01
CA GLN A 382 16.71 -0.15 11.32
C GLN A 382 18.02 0.28 11.95
N ALA A 383 18.71 -0.67 12.59
CA ALA A 383 20.07 -0.46 13.07
C ALA A 383 20.99 -0.14 11.88
N GLY A 384 21.75 0.96 11.96
CA GLY A 384 22.75 1.32 10.95
C GLY A 384 22.41 2.50 10.03
N ALA A 385 21.21 3.09 10.12
CA ALA A 385 20.85 4.23 9.27
C ALA A 385 21.73 5.47 9.53
N LEU A 386 22.06 5.73 10.79
CA LEU A 386 22.96 6.82 11.19
C LEU A 386 24.40 6.56 10.76
N GLU A 387 24.88 5.32 10.93
CA GLU A 387 26.20 4.88 10.48
C GLU A 387 26.34 5.04 8.96
N HIS A 388 25.30 4.68 8.21
CA HIS A 388 25.27 4.86 6.75
C HIS A 388 25.40 6.33 6.34
N VAL A 389 24.66 7.25 6.99
CA VAL A 389 24.79 8.70 6.71
C VAL A 389 26.21 9.19 7.03
N ARG A 390 26.77 8.78 8.18
CA ARG A 390 28.13 9.17 8.58
C ARG A 390 29.20 8.66 7.62
N GLN A 391 29.09 7.41 7.19
CA GLN A 391 30.04 6.83 6.23
C GLN A 391 29.98 7.55 4.89
N HIS A 392 28.77 7.78 4.36
CA HIS A 392 28.61 8.45 3.07
C HIS A 392 29.05 9.93 3.13
N LEU A 393 28.85 10.62 4.26
CA LEU A 393 29.40 11.97 4.48
C LEU A 393 30.94 11.98 4.46
N ALA A 394 31.59 11.00 5.08
CA ALA A 394 33.05 10.90 5.07
C ALA A 394 33.58 10.67 3.64
N GLU A 395 32.91 9.85 2.83
CA GLU A 395 33.26 9.63 1.42
C GLU A 395 33.10 10.91 0.59
N LEU A 396 32.03 11.67 0.79
CA LEU A 396 31.82 12.98 0.13
C LEU A 396 32.91 13.99 0.50
N GLN A 397 33.32 14.04 1.77
CA GLN A 397 34.39 14.93 2.24
C GLN A 397 35.75 14.59 1.62
N GLN A 398 36.07 13.30 1.47
CA GLN A 398 37.30 12.85 0.83
C GLN A 398 37.33 13.24 -0.66
N ARG A 399 36.24 13.00 -1.40
CA ARG A 399 36.15 13.36 -2.83
C ARG A 399 36.31 14.87 -3.09
N VAL A 400 35.71 15.71 -2.25
CA VAL A 400 35.87 17.17 -2.37
C VAL A 400 37.30 17.61 -2.02
N GLY A 401 37.93 16.96 -1.03
CA GLY A 401 39.34 17.19 -0.68
C GLY A 401 40.30 16.83 -1.82
N GLU A 402 40.07 15.72 -2.50
CA GLU A 402 40.85 15.29 -3.67
C GLU A 402 40.68 16.23 -4.86
N LEU A 403 39.45 16.67 -5.16
CA LEU A 403 39.17 17.63 -6.24
C LEU A 403 39.81 19.00 -5.98
N ARG A 404 39.80 19.48 -4.73
CA ARG A 404 40.46 20.73 -4.34
C ARG A 404 41.99 20.63 -4.38
N SER A 405 42.54 19.48 -4.00
CA SER A 405 43.99 19.21 -4.05
C SER A 405 44.50 19.09 -5.50
N ALA A 406 43.71 18.50 -6.39
CA ALA A 406 44.01 18.42 -7.83
C ALA A 406 43.95 19.78 -8.54
N GLN A 407 43.15 20.73 -8.04
CA GLN A 407 43.12 22.11 -8.55
C GLN A 407 44.24 22.99 -7.97
N HIS A 408 44.92 22.54 -6.92
CA HIS A 408 46.03 23.25 -6.27
C HIS A 408 47.36 22.54 -6.57
N VAL A 409 47.69 22.38 -7.85
CA VAL A 409 49.07 22.06 -8.26
C VAL A 409 49.84 23.39 -8.30
N PRO A 410 50.81 23.63 -7.40
CA PRO A 410 51.66 24.80 -7.49
C PRO A 410 52.59 24.65 -8.71
N GLY A 411 52.59 25.67 -9.56
CA GLY A 411 53.52 25.79 -10.69
C GLY A 411 54.94 26.11 -10.27
#